data_AF-A0A3A8IEF8-F1
#
_entry.id   AF-A0A3A8IEF8-F1
#
_cell.length_a   1.000
_cell.length_b   1.000
_cell.length_c   1.000
_cell.angle_alpha   90.00
_cell.angle_beta   90.00
_cell.angle_gamma   90.00
#
_symmetry.space_group_name_H-M   'P 1'
#
loop_
_entity.id
_entity.type
_entity.pdbx_description
1 polymer ?
#
loop_
_entity_poly.entity_id
_entity_poly.type
_entity_poly.pdbx_seq_one_letter_code
_entity_poly.pdbx_strand_id
1 'polypeptide(L)'
;MSVPLLRWGLVLLVCLLAPAGFAKDVKVRKAKAPGPRLVRVHGGHRMHRDAAAAFELMATEARSAGQSLLITSAWRSYQQQRYLWRLYRKGRGPKAARPGRSNHNRGLAVDLVVGNDLESPTYAWLAGNACRFGFRRTVASEPWHWEYRPRSTPAPQDGEDCLGQPLEIEPEPAPAVVRTDAS
;
A
#
# COMPACT_ATOMS: atom_id res chain seq x y z
N MET A 1 6.24 70.14 28.37
CA MET A 1 6.80 70.30 29.72
C MET A 1 5.83 69.62 30.67
N SER A 2 6.10 68.41 31.11
CA SER A 2 6.81 68.09 32.36
C SER A 2 5.80 67.49 33.33
N VAL A 3 6.01 66.23 33.70
CA VAL A 3 5.35 65.55 34.82
C VAL A 3 5.82 66.23 36.12
N PRO A 4 4.99 66.24 37.18
CA PRO A 4 5.53 65.72 38.44
C PRO A 4 4.57 64.82 39.23
N LEU A 5 5.25 63.93 39.95
CA LEU A 5 4.84 62.93 40.92
C LEU A 5 4.29 63.54 42.22
N LEU A 6 3.41 62.83 42.92
CA LEU A 6 3.49 62.51 44.37
C LEU A 6 2.30 61.59 44.72
N ARG A 7 2.48 60.28 44.97
CA ARG A 7 2.97 59.57 46.17
C ARG A 7 2.01 59.54 47.39
N TRP A 8 1.54 58.31 47.66
CA TRP A 8 1.41 57.59 48.96
C TRP A 8 0.07 57.63 49.72
N GLY A 9 -0.44 56.43 50.01
CA GLY A 9 -1.39 56.18 51.11
C GLY A 9 -2.22 54.90 50.95
N LEU A 10 -1.73 53.78 51.50
CA LEU A 10 -2.41 52.62 52.13
C LEU A 10 -3.94 52.46 51.91
N VAL A 11 -4.49 51.28 51.58
CA VAL A 11 -5.00 50.24 52.51
C VAL A 11 -5.42 49.02 51.66
N LEU A 12 -4.71 47.89 51.71
CA LEU A 12 -5.04 46.65 52.46
C LEU A 12 -6.41 46.01 52.15
N LEU A 13 -6.33 44.90 51.39
CA LEU A 13 -6.95 43.59 51.66
C LEU A 13 -8.48 43.49 51.78
N VAL A 14 -9.16 43.05 50.71
CA VAL A 14 -10.45 42.36 50.82
C VAL A 14 -10.58 41.23 49.77
N CYS A 15 -10.82 40.02 50.30
CA CYS A 15 -11.44 38.85 49.68
C CYS A 15 -10.70 38.05 48.58
N LEU A 16 -9.76 37.21 49.04
CA LEU A 16 -9.59 35.85 48.52
C LEU A 16 -10.89 35.06 48.75
N LEU A 17 -11.69 34.86 47.72
CA LEU A 17 -12.68 33.77 47.60
C LEU A 17 -13.07 33.63 46.12
N ALA A 18 -12.14 33.14 45.30
CA ALA A 18 -12.49 32.59 44.01
C ALA A 18 -13.08 31.18 44.26
N PRO A 19 -14.31 30.86 43.82
CA PRO A 19 -14.75 29.48 43.81
C PRO A 19 -13.83 28.72 42.85
N ALA A 20 -13.18 27.67 43.35
CA ALA A 20 -12.50 26.68 42.51
C ALA A 20 -13.57 25.98 41.66
N GLY A 21 -13.95 26.62 40.56
CA GLY A 21 -14.82 26.04 39.54
C GLY A 21 -14.10 24.87 38.90
N PHE A 22 -14.68 23.68 39.04
CA PHE A 22 -14.23 22.43 38.43
C PHE A 22 -13.91 22.62 36.94
N ALA A 23 -12.62 22.77 36.60
CA ALA A 23 -12.14 22.50 35.26
C ALA A 23 -12.27 21.00 35.03
N LYS A 24 -13.40 20.55 34.48
CA LYS A 24 -13.53 19.18 33.98
C LYS A 24 -12.54 19.04 32.83
N ASP A 25 -11.58 18.14 32.96
CA ASP A 25 -10.71 17.72 31.86
C ASP A 25 -11.57 17.24 30.69
N VAL A 26 -11.81 18.13 29.73
CA VAL A 26 -12.41 17.76 28.45
C VAL A 26 -11.34 16.97 27.70
N LYS A 27 -11.40 15.64 27.79
CA LYS A 27 -10.64 14.76 26.89
C LYS A 27 -11.05 15.08 25.45
N VAL A 28 -10.27 15.93 24.79
CA VAL A 28 -10.40 16.19 23.35
C VAL A 28 -10.19 14.86 22.64
N ARG A 29 -11.27 14.28 22.12
CA ARG A 29 -11.20 13.08 21.28
C ARG A 29 -10.44 13.49 20.01
N LYS A 30 -9.24 12.92 19.79
CA LYS A 30 -8.50 13.10 18.54
C LYS A 30 -9.44 12.78 17.36
N ALA A 31 -9.59 13.72 16.44
CA ALA A 31 -10.36 13.50 15.22
C ALA A 31 -9.81 12.26 14.49
N LYS A 32 -10.72 11.38 14.06
CA LYS A 32 -10.34 10.20 13.26
C LYS A 32 -9.72 10.72 11.97
N ALA A 33 -8.47 10.31 11.68
CA ALA A 33 -7.80 10.67 10.44
C ALA A 33 -8.73 10.39 9.24
N PRO A 34 -8.75 11.28 8.22
CA PRO A 34 -9.54 11.06 7.02
C PRO A 34 -9.20 9.69 6.45
N GLY A 35 -10.24 8.97 6.00
CA GLY A 35 -10.06 7.67 5.37
C GLY A 35 -9.12 7.74 4.16
N PRO A 36 -8.60 6.60 3.69
CA PRO A 36 -7.77 6.58 2.49
C PRO A 36 -8.50 7.30 1.35
N ARG A 37 -7.79 8.18 0.63
CA ARG A 37 -8.31 8.82 -0.58
C ARG A 37 -8.39 7.75 -1.67
N LEU A 38 -9.55 7.12 -1.78
CA LEU A 38 -9.79 6.04 -2.75
C LEU A 38 -10.20 6.63 -4.09
N VAL A 39 -9.61 6.12 -5.17
CA VAL A 39 -9.98 6.44 -6.55
C VAL A 39 -10.38 5.16 -7.29
N ARG A 40 -11.12 5.30 -8.39
CA ARG A 40 -11.50 4.17 -9.23
C ARG A 40 -10.29 3.72 -10.06
N VAL A 41 -10.19 2.42 -10.27
CA VAL A 41 -9.32 1.75 -11.25
C VAL A 41 -10.21 0.87 -12.15
N HIS A 42 -9.65 0.24 -13.18
CA HIS A 42 -10.44 -0.61 -14.09
C HIS A 42 -11.17 -1.75 -13.37
N GLY A 43 -12.19 -2.31 -14.04
CA GLY A 43 -13.07 -3.33 -13.45
C GLY A 43 -13.99 -2.81 -12.34
N GLY A 44 -14.12 -1.48 -12.18
CA GLY A 44 -14.98 -0.86 -11.17
C GLY A 44 -14.41 -0.92 -9.74
N HIS A 45 -13.17 -1.38 -9.59
CA HIS A 45 -12.47 -1.47 -8.33
C HIS A 45 -12.01 -0.10 -7.83
N ARG A 46 -11.57 -0.05 -6.57
CA ARG A 46 -10.98 1.15 -5.97
C ARG A 46 -9.68 0.83 -5.28
N MET A 47 -8.75 1.77 -5.29
CA MET A 47 -7.47 1.70 -4.59
C MET A 47 -7.14 3.06 -3.96
N HIS A 48 -6.22 3.10 -3.02
CA HIS A 48 -5.64 4.35 -2.54
C HIS A 48 -5.03 5.10 -3.72
N ARG A 49 -5.19 6.43 -3.78
CA ARG A 49 -4.75 7.28 -4.90
C ARG A 49 -3.36 6.92 -5.44
N ASP A 50 -2.37 6.85 -4.56
CA ASP A 50 -0.99 6.59 -4.98
C ASP A 50 -0.79 5.14 -5.46
N ALA A 51 -1.48 4.18 -4.84
CA ALA A 51 -1.45 2.79 -5.29
C ALA A 51 -2.15 2.62 -6.64
N ALA A 52 -3.24 3.37 -6.88
CA ALA A 52 -3.93 3.40 -8.16
C ALA A 52 -3.02 3.95 -9.26
N ALA A 53 -2.37 5.10 -9.04
CA ALA A 53 -1.46 5.68 -10.02
C ALA A 53 -0.31 4.72 -10.38
N ALA A 54 0.30 4.08 -9.39
CA ALA A 54 1.34 3.07 -9.62
C ALA A 54 0.80 1.84 -10.36
N PHE A 55 -0.41 1.39 -10.02
CA PHE A 55 -1.04 0.23 -10.65
C PHE A 55 -1.39 0.50 -12.12
N GLU A 56 -1.87 1.70 -12.48
CA GLU A 56 -2.15 2.05 -13.89
C GLU A 56 -0.87 2.07 -14.74
N LEU A 57 0.25 2.55 -14.18
CA LEU A 57 1.56 2.47 -14.85
C LEU A 57 1.99 1.01 -15.05
N MET A 58 1.88 0.19 -14.01
CA MET A 58 2.19 -1.24 -14.07
C MET A 58 1.31 -1.97 -15.09
N ALA A 59 0.01 -1.71 -15.10
CA ALA A 59 -0.94 -2.31 -16.03
C ALA A 59 -0.70 -1.87 -17.48
N THR A 60 -0.28 -0.61 -17.69
CA THR A 60 0.09 -0.11 -19.02
C THR A 60 1.32 -0.83 -19.55
N GLU A 61 2.37 -0.96 -18.74
CA GLU A 61 3.58 -1.65 -19.17
C GLU A 61 3.35 -3.16 -19.37
N ALA A 62 2.57 -3.80 -18.51
CA ALA A 62 2.13 -5.18 -18.68
C ALA A 62 1.42 -5.38 -20.02
N ARG A 63 0.52 -4.46 -20.37
CA ARG A 63 -0.23 -4.52 -21.63
C ARG A 63 0.67 -4.40 -22.84
N SER A 64 1.67 -3.53 -22.80
CA SER A 64 2.69 -3.42 -23.86
C SER A 64 3.50 -4.71 -24.02
N ALA A 65 3.67 -5.49 -22.95
CA ALA A 65 4.29 -6.82 -22.96
C ALA A 65 3.28 -7.96 -23.23
N GLY A 66 2.07 -7.66 -23.71
CA GLY A 66 1.05 -8.65 -24.04
C GLY A 66 0.31 -9.24 -22.82
N GLN A 67 0.52 -8.71 -21.61
CA GLN A 67 -0.12 -9.18 -20.38
C GLN A 67 -1.30 -8.29 -19.98
N SER A 68 -2.43 -8.91 -19.62
CA SER A 68 -3.61 -8.18 -19.12
C SER A 68 -3.78 -8.38 -17.62
N LEU A 69 -3.51 -7.34 -16.83
CA LEU A 69 -3.67 -7.39 -15.37
C LEU A 69 -5.15 -7.21 -14.98
N LEU A 70 -5.89 -8.31 -14.91
CA LEU A 70 -7.30 -8.29 -14.47
C LEU A 70 -7.38 -8.33 -12.94
N ILE A 71 -8.19 -7.44 -12.36
CA ILE A 71 -8.39 -7.36 -10.90
C ILE A 71 -9.55 -8.29 -10.50
N THR A 72 -9.34 -9.12 -9.48
CA THR A 72 -10.41 -9.87 -8.80
C THR A 72 -10.89 -9.14 -7.55
N SER A 73 -9.97 -8.50 -6.82
CA SER A 73 -10.28 -7.79 -5.58
C SER A 73 -9.25 -6.68 -5.32
N ALA A 74 -9.69 -5.53 -4.81
CA ALA A 74 -8.80 -4.41 -4.46
C ALA A 74 -9.24 -3.84 -3.10
N TRP A 75 -9.66 -2.57 -3.02
CA TRP A 75 -10.22 -2.06 -1.77
C TRP A 75 -11.42 -2.89 -1.29
N ARG A 76 -11.36 -3.32 -0.03
CA ARG A 76 -12.47 -3.97 0.68
C ARG A 76 -12.89 -3.10 1.84
N SER A 77 -14.18 -2.84 1.98
CA SER A 77 -14.74 -2.22 3.18
C SER A 77 -14.44 -3.06 4.43
N TYR A 78 -14.54 -2.42 5.60
CA TYR A 78 -14.46 -3.13 6.88
C TYR A 78 -15.48 -4.28 6.96
N GLN A 79 -16.68 -4.08 6.41
CA GLN A 79 -17.76 -5.06 6.43
C GLN A 79 -17.47 -6.29 5.58
N GLN A 80 -16.96 -6.08 4.36
CA GLN A 80 -16.52 -7.16 3.48
C GLN A 80 -15.39 -7.97 4.14
N GLN A 81 -14.39 -7.30 4.73
CA GLN A 81 -13.32 -7.99 5.44
C GLN A 81 -13.83 -8.77 6.66
N ARG A 82 -14.79 -8.21 7.40
CA ARG A 82 -15.42 -8.89 8.54
C ARG A 82 -16.18 -10.14 8.14
N TYR A 83 -16.86 -10.11 6.99
CA TYR A 83 -17.51 -11.29 6.45
C TYR A 83 -16.49 -12.41 6.16
N LEU A 84 -15.44 -12.10 5.40
CA LEU A 84 -14.40 -13.06 5.03
C LEU A 84 -13.64 -13.61 6.25
N TRP A 85 -13.32 -12.73 7.21
CA TRP A 85 -12.69 -13.15 8.47
C TRP A 85 -13.55 -14.12 9.28
N ARG A 86 -14.89 -13.95 9.29
CA ARG A 86 -15.80 -14.90 9.95
C ARG A 86 -15.86 -16.23 9.23
N LEU A 87 -15.83 -16.25 7.90
CA LEU A 87 -15.77 -17.51 7.13
C LEU A 87 -14.49 -18.28 7.46
N TYR A 88 -13.33 -17.58 7.42
CA TYR A 88 -12.04 -18.15 7.80
C TYR A 88 -12.09 -18.78 9.20
N ARG A 89 -12.58 -18.04 10.19
CA ARG A 89 -12.68 -18.53 11.59
C ARG A 89 -13.58 -19.75 11.77
N LYS A 90 -14.48 -20.02 10.83
CA LYS A 90 -15.38 -21.19 10.84
C LYS A 90 -14.85 -22.33 9.96
N GLY A 91 -13.66 -22.21 9.38
CA GLY A 91 -13.12 -23.17 8.42
C GLY A 91 -13.86 -23.19 7.09
N ARG A 92 -14.62 -22.14 6.76
CA ARG A 92 -15.47 -22.04 5.56
C ARG A 92 -14.93 -21.10 4.49
N GLY A 93 -13.66 -20.69 4.61
CA GLY A 93 -13.05 -19.76 3.67
C GLY A 93 -11.54 -19.67 3.87
N PRO A 94 -10.83 -19.04 2.92
CA PRO A 94 -9.38 -18.89 2.96
C PRO A 94 -8.94 -18.03 4.13
N LYS A 95 -7.64 -18.05 4.42
CA LYS A 95 -7.02 -17.22 5.47
C LYS A 95 -7.37 -15.75 5.24
N ALA A 96 -7.85 -15.10 6.29
CA ALA A 96 -8.25 -13.69 6.21
C ALA A 96 -7.73 -12.90 7.41
N ALA A 97 -7.17 -11.73 7.15
CA ALA A 97 -6.75 -10.81 8.20
C ALA A 97 -7.95 -10.29 9.01
N ARG A 98 -7.71 -9.95 10.28
CA ARG A 98 -8.72 -9.30 11.14
C ARG A 98 -9.24 -8.02 10.48
N PRO A 99 -10.53 -7.68 10.60
CA PRO A 99 -11.09 -6.47 10.00
C PRO A 99 -10.36 -5.21 10.45
N GLY A 100 -10.00 -4.34 9.51
CA GLY A 100 -9.20 -3.14 9.74
C GLY A 100 -7.68 -3.37 9.74
N ARG A 101 -7.22 -4.63 9.63
CA ARG A 101 -5.78 -4.98 9.54
C ARG A 101 -5.35 -5.48 8.16
N SER A 102 -6.29 -5.70 7.23
CA SER A 102 -5.94 -6.04 5.85
C SER A 102 -5.50 -4.79 5.07
N ASN A 103 -4.50 -4.90 4.20
CA ASN A 103 -4.15 -3.82 3.28
C ASN A 103 -5.22 -3.58 2.21
N HIS A 104 -6.11 -4.54 1.94
CA HIS A 104 -7.32 -4.28 1.17
C HIS A 104 -8.24 -3.26 1.87
N ASN A 105 -8.28 -3.22 3.20
CA ASN A 105 -9.06 -2.17 3.90
C ASN A 105 -8.48 -0.77 3.70
N ARG A 106 -7.19 -0.68 3.36
CA ARG A 106 -6.48 0.56 3.11
C ARG A 106 -6.45 0.94 1.62
N GLY A 107 -6.89 0.05 0.73
CA GLY A 107 -6.77 0.22 -0.73
C GLY A 107 -5.33 0.10 -1.22
N LEU A 108 -4.47 -0.60 -0.47
CA LEU A 108 -3.06 -0.79 -0.77
C LEU A 108 -2.73 -2.20 -1.25
N ALA A 109 -3.74 -3.06 -1.42
CA ALA A 109 -3.58 -4.41 -1.93
C ALA A 109 -4.50 -4.65 -3.11
N VAL A 110 -4.03 -5.46 -4.05
CA VAL A 110 -4.76 -5.91 -5.23
C VAL A 110 -4.55 -7.42 -5.40
N ASP A 111 -5.65 -8.12 -5.64
CA ASP A 111 -5.69 -9.52 -6.04
C ASP A 111 -5.89 -9.56 -7.55
N LEU A 112 -4.99 -10.22 -8.27
CA LEU A 112 -4.97 -10.27 -9.73
C LEU A 112 -5.29 -11.67 -10.25
N VAL A 113 -5.87 -11.74 -11.46
CA VAL A 113 -6.00 -13.01 -12.18
C VAL A 113 -4.61 -13.40 -12.67
N VAL A 114 -4.03 -14.42 -12.05
CA VAL A 114 -2.70 -14.94 -12.38
C VAL A 114 -2.73 -16.42 -12.75
N GLY A 115 -3.90 -16.95 -13.12
CA GLY A 115 -4.11 -18.40 -13.26
C GLY A 115 -4.02 -19.13 -11.92
N ASN A 116 -3.88 -20.45 -11.98
CA ASN A 116 -3.78 -21.28 -10.79
C ASN A 116 -2.34 -21.47 -10.27
N ASP A 117 -1.33 -21.03 -11.03
CA ASP A 117 0.04 -21.51 -10.85
C ASP A 117 1.07 -20.36 -10.93
N LEU A 118 2.22 -20.57 -10.28
CA LEU A 118 3.40 -19.68 -10.34
C LEU A 118 4.06 -19.65 -11.73
N GLU A 119 3.51 -20.38 -12.69
CA GLU A 119 4.06 -20.55 -14.04
C GLU A 119 3.26 -19.78 -15.10
N SER A 120 2.19 -19.08 -14.72
CA SER A 120 1.42 -18.32 -15.70
C SER A 120 2.24 -17.15 -16.27
N PRO A 121 2.08 -16.78 -17.55
CA PRO A 121 2.77 -15.64 -18.14
C PRO A 121 2.53 -14.33 -17.37
N THR A 122 1.31 -14.14 -16.85
CA THR A 122 0.96 -12.96 -16.06
C THR A 122 1.66 -12.97 -14.70
N TYR A 123 1.73 -14.13 -14.04
CA TYR A 123 2.47 -14.26 -12.80
C TYR A 123 3.98 -14.01 -13.02
N ALA A 124 4.58 -14.65 -14.03
CA ALA A 124 6.00 -14.48 -14.36
C ALA A 124 6.33 -13.01 -14.67
N TRP A 125 5.46 -12.33 -15.42
CA TRP A 125 5.63 -10.89 -15.66
C TRP A 125 5.57 -10.07 -14.38
N LEU A 126 4.62 -10.34 -13.48
CA LEU A 126 4.54 -9.67 -12.19
C LEU A 126 5.77 -9.95 -11.31
N ALA A 127 6.24 -11.20 -11.28
CA ALA A 127 7.45 -11.61 -10.57
C ALA A 127 8.69 -10.87 -11.08
N GLY A 128 8.80 -10.63 -12.39
CA GLY A 128 9.89 -9.85 -12.98
C GLY A 128 9.77 -8.33 -12.81
N ASN A 129 8.57 -7.77 -12.66
CA ASN A 129 8.36 -6.34 -12.90
C ASN A 129 7.65 -5.56 -11.78
N ALA A 130 6.85 -6.20 -10.92
CA ALA A 130 5.95 -5.48 -10.01
C ALA A 130 6.67 -4.53 -9.03
N CYS A 131 7.88 -4.88 -8.60
CA CYS A 131 8.69 -4.07 -7.69
C CYS A 131 9.09 -2.70 -8.26
N ARG A 132 9.24 -2.59 -9.59
CA ARG A 132 9.51 -1.33 -10.30
C ARG A 132 8.42 -0.28 -10.06
N PHE A 133 7.21 -0.74 -9.77
CA PHE A 133 6.03 0.08 -9.48
C PHE A 133 5.72 0.15 -7.98
N GLY A 134 6.62 -0.35 -7.13
CA GLY A 134 6.43 -0.39 -5.68
C GLY A 134 5.44 -1.46 -5.20
N PHE A 135 5.08 -2.44 -6.03
CA PHE A 135 4.27 -3.58 -5.63
C PHE A 135 5.14 -4.76 -5.21
N ARG A 136 4.74 -5.41 -4.11
CA ARG A 136 5.44 -6.57 -3.55
C ARG A 136 4.45 -7.69 -3.25
N ARG A 137 4.84 -8.93 -3.59
CA ARG A 137 4.14 -10.13 -3.11
C ARG A 137 4.54 -10.39 -1.66
N THR A 138 3.57 -10.29 -0.75
CA THR A 138 3.82 -10.40 0.70
C THR A 138 3.24 -11.65 1.34
N VAL A 139 2.48 -12.44 0.57
CA VAL A 139 1.87 -13.68 1.01
C VAL A 139 2.28 -14.79 0.06
N ALA A 140 3.25 -15.62 0.46
CA ALA A 140 3.85 -16.63 -0.42
C ALA A 140 2.82 -17.61 -0.99
N SER A 141 1.80 -17.98 -0.22
CA SER A 141 0.72 -18.91 -0.61
C SER A 141 -0.36 -18.28 -1.50
N GLU A 142 -0.29 -16.98 -1.79
CA GLU A 142 -1.32 -16.25 -2.55
C GLU A 142 -0.64 -15.56 -3.74
N PRO A 143 -0.36 -16.27 -4.85
CA PRO A 143 0.35 -15.71 -6.01
C PRO A 143 -0.39 -14.53 -6.66
N TRP A 144 -1.72 -14.45 -6.47
CA TRP A 144 -2.54 -13.34 -6.92
C TRP A 144 -2.39 -12.07 -6.07
N HIS A 145 -1.84 -12.14 -4.86
CA HIS A 145 -1.90 -11.05 -3.88
C HIS A 145 -0.66 -10.15 -3.90
N TRP A 146 -0.85 -8.91 -4.30
CA TRP A 146 0.21 -7.90 -4.42
C TRP A 146 -0.12 -6.64 -3.62
N GLU A 147 0.85 -6.12 -2.87
CA GLU A 147 0.68 -4.97 -2.01
C GLU A 147 1.57 -3.80 -2.44
N TYR A 148 0.97 -2.62 -2.60
CA TYR A 148 1.69 -1.38 -2.84
C TYR A 148 2.43 -0.93 -1.57
N ARG A 149 3.75 -1.06 -1.60
CA ARG A 149 4.67 -0.81 -0.49
C ARG A 149 5.95 -0.13 -0.99
N PRO A 150 5.88 1.06 -1.60
CA PRO A 150 7.01 1.68 -2.29
C PRO A 150 8.23 1.90 -1.37
N ARG A 151 8.02 2.10 -0.06
CA ARG A 151 9.12 2.29 0.91
C ARG A 151 9.86 1.00 1.31
N SER A 152 9.22 -0.16 1.15
CA SER A 152 9.76 -1.46 1.58
C SER A 152 9.81 -2.48 0.43
N THR A 153 9.68 -1.99 -0.79
CA THR A 153 9.83 -2.76 -2.01
C THR A 153 11.16 -2.31 -2.60
N PRO A 154 12.19 -3.18 -2.58
CA PRO A 154 13.47 -2.83 -3.17
C PRO A 154 13.31 -2.60 -4.67
N ALA A 155 14.20 -1.81 -5.24
CA ALA A 155 14.36 -1.79 -6.70
C ALA A 155 14.79 -3.18 -7.17
N PRO A 156 14.52 -3.56 -8.44
CA PRO A 156 15.14 -4.74 -9.04
C PRO A 156 16.64 -4.71 -8.84
N GLN A 157 17.22 -5.86 -8.50
CA GLN A 157 18.67 -6.05 -8.46
C GLN A 157 19.14 -6.61 -9.80
N ASP A 158 20.35 -6.26 -10.21
CA ASP A 158 20.92 -6.79 -11.46
C ASP A 158 20.96 -8.32 -11.40
N GLY A 159 20.36 -8.97 -12.40
CA GLY A 159 20.28 -10.42 -12.47
C GLY A 159 19.24 -11.09 -11.58
N GLU A 160 18.37 -10.34 -10.87
CA GLU A 160 17.28 -10.90 -10.06
C GLU A 160 15.91 -10.33 -10.44
N ASP A 161 14.85 -11.12 -10.22
CA ASP A 161 13.47 -10.69 -10.31
C ASP A 161 13.00 -9.94 -9.04
N CYS A 162 11.77 -9.45 -9.03
CA CYS A 162 11.18 -8.76 -7.88
C CYS A 162 10.90 -9.64 -6.65
N LEU A 163 11.12 -10.95 -6.78
CA LEU A 163 11.03 -11.94 -5.71
C LEU A 163 12.42 -12.34 -5.19
N GLY A 164 13.50 -11.78 -5.75
CA GLY A 164 14.89 -12.12 -5.43
C GLY A 164 15.30 -13.49 -5.99
N GLN A 165 14.65 -13.96 -7.04
CA GLN A 165 15.08 -15.15 -7.78
C GLN A 165 16.01 -14.73 -8.93
N PRO A 166 17.07 -15.49 -9.22
CA PRO A 166 17.92 -15.21 -10.38
C PRO A 166 17.09 -15.20 -11.67
N LEU A 167 17.33 -14.21 -12.53
CA LEU A 167 16.78 -14.21 -13.88
C LEU A 167 17.53 -15.28 -14.68
N GLU A 168 16.80 -16.24 -15.24
CA GLU A 168 17.34 -17.13 -16.25
C GLU A 168 17.66 -16.31 -17.50
N ILE A 169 18.91 -15.88 -17.62
CA ILE A 169 19.45 -15.35 -18.86
C ILE A 169 19.70 -16.59 -19.73
N GLU A 170 18.85 -16.86 -20.71
CA GLU A 170 19.24 -17.81 -21.76
C GLU A 170 20.59 -17.34 -22.31
N PRO A 171 21.62 -18.21 -22.33
CA PRO A 171 22.91 -17.81 -22.85
C PRO A 171 22.73 -17.37 -24.29
N GLU A 172 23.24 -16.18 -24.61
CA GLU A 172 23.24 -15.64 -25.96
C GLU A 172 23.76 -16.72 -26.92
N PRO A 173 23.07 -17.00 -28.05
CA PRO A 173 23.52 -18.04 -28.97
C PRO A 173 24.96 -17.72 -29.38
N ALA A 174 25.85 -18.71 -29.25
CA ALA A 174 27.25 -18.56 -29.61
C ALA A 174 27.35 -17.94 -31.02
N PRO A 175 28.25 -16.96 -31.23
CA PRO A 175 28.38 -16.33 -32.53
C PRO A 175 28.61 -17.41 -33.59
N ALA A 176 27.80 -17.37 -34.66
CA ALA A 176 27.93 -18.30 -35.75
C ALA A 176 29.37 -18.23 -36.30
N VAL A 177 30.14 -19.31 -36.11
CA VAL A 177 31.48 -19.42 -36.67
C VAL A 177 31.32 -19.52 -38.18
N VAL A 178 31.42 -18.39 -38.87
CA VAL A 178 31.50 -18.35 -40.34
C VAL A 178 32.82 -18.99 -40.72
N ARG A 179 32.78 -20.27 -41.13
CA ARG A 179 33.93 -20.91 -41.76
C ARG A 179 34.10 -20.30 -43.14
N THR A 180 35.08 -19.42 -43.27
CA THR A 180 35.58 -19.01 -44.58
C THR A 180 36.50 -20.12 -45.07
N ASP A 181 35.93 -21.06 -45.83
CA ASP A 181 36.73 -22.04 -46.54
C ASP A 181 37.50 -21.29 -47.64
N ALA A 182 38.80 -21.10 -47.42
CA ALA A 182 39.71 -20.53 -48.40
C ALA A 182 39.89 -21.53 -49.54
N SER A 183 39.59 -21.08 -50.77
CA SER A 183 39.93 -21.77 -52.02
C SER A 183 41.33 -21.42 -52.48
#